data_AF-A0A0W0WMR0-F1
#
_entry.id   AF-A0A0W0WMR0-F1
#
_cell.length_a   1.000
_cell.length_b   1.000
_cell.length_c   1.000
_cell.angle_alpha   90.00
_cell.angle_beta   90.00
_cell.angle_gamma   90.00
#
_symmetry.space_group_name_H-M   'P 1'
#
loop_
_entity.id
_entity.type
_entity.pdbx_description
1 polymer ?
#
loop_
_entity_poly.entity_id
_entity_poly.type
_entity_poly.pdbx_seq_one_letter_code
_entity_poly.pdbx_strand_id
1 'polypeptide(L)'
;MFYQHLFKWVFVVSLLMMAVSWYYKDDFPPPSEYDIEQLNPPVQSATTRVPFSISADKYQYTIIPKFDYELTGIVVTYSDADGFTNIWHHKRWKDFINIRDLCVIWEPNVSSGVYKNIHFSSDSWTCWTSWQSAEASKRFQSTALSNNHLLTDNDSVKAALRNAEVGDMIYFKGVLSEYKNNMTGTVRGTSVRRDDDGNGACETVFLDEFKILKKANPGLRRLFMVSKWLAILSFIGFLVMFCMSPFKPR
;
A
#
# COMPACT_ATOMS: atom_id res chain seq x y z
N MET A 1 34.64 11.59 -26.58
CA MET A 1 33.39 11.97 -27.29
C MET A 1 32.40 10.81 -27.45
N PHE A 2 32.75 9.66 -28.06
CA PHE A 2 31.81 8.54 -28.26
C PHE A 2 31.09 8.08 -26.97
N TYR A 3 31.84 7.75 -25.92
CA TYR A 3 31.26 7.30 -24.64
C TYR A 3 30.38 8.37 -23.96
N GLN A 4 30.73 9.65 -24.09
CA GLN A 4 29.89 10.74 -23.59
C GLN A 4 28.54 10.79 -24.33
N HIS A 5 28.54 10.64 -25.66
CA HIS A 5 27.30 10.56 -26.45
C HIS A 5 26.49 9.31 -26.12
N LEU A 6 27.16 8.16 -25.92
CA LEU A 6 26.51 6.92 -25.51
C LEU A 6 25.79 7.11 -24.17
N PHE A 7 26.49 7.57 -23.12
CA PHE A 7 25.88 7.81 -21.81
C PHE A 7 24.74 8.84 -21.87
N LYS A 8 24.90 9.91 -22.66
CA LYS A 8 23.85 10.90 -22.89
C LYS A 8 22.59 10.25 -23.48
N TRP A 9 22.72 9.43 -24.52
CA TRP A 9 21.56 8.81 -25.17
C TRP A 9 20.92 7.73 -24.29
N VAL A 10 21.72 6.90 -23.61
CA VAL A 10 21.20 5.93 -22.64
C VAL A 10 20.42 6.65 -21.53
N PHE A 11 20.92 7.78 -21.03
CA PHE A 11 20.21 8.59 -20.05
C PHE A 11 18.85 9.10 -20.56
N VAL A 12 18.83 9.69 -21.75
CA VAL A 12 17.58 10.23 -22.35
C VAL A 12 16.55 9.12 -22.57
N VAL A 13 16.95 7.99 -23.16
CA VAL A 13 16.03 6.87 -23.41
C VAL A 13 15.54 6.27 -22.08
N SER A 14 16.43 6.14 -21.09
CA SER A 14 16.07 5.63 -19.76
C SER A 14 15.08 6.55 -19.04
N LEU A 15 15.24 7.87 -19.16
CA LEU A 15 14.28 8.84 -18.61
C LEU A 15 12.91 8.72 -19.27
N LEU A 16 12.85 8.57 -20.60
CA LEU A 16 11.59 8.40 -21.32
C LEU A 16 10.88 7.10 -20.91
N MET A 17 11.60 5.98 -20.86
CA MET A 17 11.04 4.70 -20.39
C MET A 17 10.60 4.78 -18.94
N MET A 18 11.37 5.45 -18.08
CA MET A 18 11.01 5.68 -16.68
C MET A 18 9.73 6.51 -16.57
N ALA A 19 9.59 7.59 -17.34
CA ALA A 19 8.39 8.43 -17.32
C ALA A 19 7.14 7.67 -17.78
N VAL A 20 7.23 6.93 -18.89
CA VAL A 20 6.11 6.12 -19.40
C VAL A 20 5.74 5.02 -18.40
N SER A 21 6.71 4.24 -17.93
CA SER A 21 6.42 3.17 -16.96
C SER A 21 5.92 3.69 -15.62
N TRP A 22 6.39 4.86 -15.15
CA TRP A 22 5.87 5.51 -13.95
C TRP A 22 4.39 5.88 -14.07
N TYR A 23 3.97 6.34 -15.25
CA TYR A 23 2.58 6.71 -15.50
C TYR A 23 1.63 5.51 -15.46
N TYR A 24 2.03 4.37 -16.03
CA TYR A 24 1.16 3.19 -16.19
C TYR A 24 1.34 2.09 -15.12
N LYS A 25 2.42 2.10 -14.31
CA LYS A 25 2.72 0.97 -13.39
C LYS A 25 1.67 0.76 -12.29
N ASP A 26 0.89 1.80 -11.95
CA ASP A 26 -0.11 1.77 -10.89
C ASP A 26 -1.54 1.70 -11.44
N ASP A 27 -1.71 1.56 -12.77
CA ASP A 27 -3.00 1.32 -13.38
C ASP A 27 -3.58 -0.02 -12.91
N PHE A 28 -4.88 -0.05 -12.65
CA PHE A 28 -5.54 -1.26 -12.22
C PHE A 28 -5.59 -2.32 -13.33
N PRO A 29 -5.05 -3.54 -13.09
CA PRO A 29 -5.28 -4.70 -13.95
C PRO A 29 -6.78 -4.91 -14.23
N PRO A 30 -7.16 -5.45 -15.40
CA PRO A 30 -8.54 -5.83 -15.68
C PRO A 30 -9.02 -6.99 -14.79
N PRO A 31 -10.35 -7.15 -14.58
CA PRO A 31 -10.89 -8.20 -13.71
C PRO A 31 -10.43 -9.62 -14.08
N SER A 32 -10.19 -9.88 -15.36
CA SER A 32 -9.72 -11.17 -15.88
C SER A 32 -8.31 -11.57 -15.39
N GLU A 33 -7.55 -10.63 -14.84
CA GLU A 33 -6.24 -10.91 -14.23
C GLU A 33 -6.35 -11.28 -12.75
N TYR A 34 -7.52 -11.24 -12.13
CA TYR A 34 -7.70 -11.61 -10.73
C TYR A 34 -8.40 -12.96 -10.57
N ASP A 35 -8.06 -13.67 -9.51
CA ASP A 35 -8.73 -14.92 -9.13
C ASP A 35 -9.99 -14.58 -8.33
N ILE A 36 -11.05 -14.16 -9.05
CA ILE A 36 -12.28 -13.59 -8.49
C ILE A 36 -12.93 -14.48 -7.41
N GLU A 37 -12.86 -15.80 -7.56
CA GLU A 37 -13.43 -16.76 -6.61
C GLU A 37 -12.82 -16.69 -5.20
N GLN A 38 -11.62 -16.11 -5.06
CA GLN A 38 -10.96 -15.92 -3.77
C GLN A 38 -11.30 -14.56 -3.12
N LEU A 39 -11.87 -13.62 -3.86
CA LEU A 39 -12.19 -12.25 -3.40
C LEU A 39 -13.54 -12.19 -2.67
N ASN A 40 -13.75 -13.13 -1.75
CA ASN A 40 -14.96 -13.19 -0.93
C ASN A 40 -14.97 -12.07 0.14
N PRO A 41 -16.15 -11.70 0.65
CA PRO A 41 -16.23 -10.80 1.79
C PRO A 41 -15.41 -11.29 2.98
N PRO A 42 -14.87 -10.37 3.80
CA PRO A 42 -14.04 -10.73 4.94
C PRO A 42 -14.77 -11.65 5.91
N VAL A 43 -14.05 -12.64 6.44
CA VAL A 43 -14.57 -13.56 7.45
C VAL A 43 -14.30 -12.98 8.82
N GLN A 44 -15.36 -12.78 9.59
CA GLN A 44 -15.30 -12.28 10.97
C GLN A 44 -15.99 -13.28 11.90
N SER A 45 -15.25 -13.84 12.85
CA SER A 45 -15.78 -14.83 13.82
C SER A 45 -15.38 -14.50 15.25
N ALA A 46 -16.15 -14.98 16.22
CA ALA A 46 -15.84 -14.77 17.63
C ALA A 46 -14.42 -15.28 17.95
N THR A 47 -13.59 -14.42 18.55
CA THR A 47 -12.22 -14.78 18.92
C THR A 47 -12.18 -15.40 20.32
N THR A 48 -11.28 -16.35 20.54
CA THR A 48 -10.95 -16.87 21.87
C THR A 48 -9.68 -16.24 22.45
N ARG A 49 -9.05 -15.29 21.73
CA ARG A 49 -7.81 -14.66 22.18
C ARG A 49 -8.07 -13.70 23.31
N VAL A 50 -7.34 -13.88 24.41
CA VAL A 50 -7.34 -12.94 25.53
C VAL A 50 -6.44 -11.73 25.20
N PRO A 51 -6.65 -10.57 25.84
CA PRO A 51 -5.76 -9.43 25.68
C PRO A 51 -4.29 -9.79 25.98
N PHE A 52 -3.37 -9.26 25.17
CA PHE A 52 -1.94 -9.54 25.27
C PHE A 52 -1.12 -8.28 25.06
N SER A 53 0.15 -8.31 25.48
CA SER A 53 1.06 -7.18 25.33
C SER A 53 2.16 -7.50 24.32
N ILE A 54 2.50 -6.52 23.50
CA ILE A 54 3.63 -6.58 22.57
C ILE A 54 4.58 -5.42 22.81
N SER A 55 5.83 -5.60 22.40
CA SER A 55 6.86 -4.58 22.47
C SER A 55 7.31 -4.20 21.06
N ALA A 56 7.36 -2.90 20.78
CA ALA A 56 7.97 -2.39 19.56
C ALA A 56 8.89 -1.21 19.90
N ASP A 57 10.15 -1.33 19.51
CA ASP A 57 11.23 -0.42 19.93
C ASP A 57 11.26 -0.25 21.46
N LYS A 58 11.01 0.96 21.98
CA LYS A 58 10.99 1.26 23.42
C LYS A 58 9.57 1.32 24.02
N TYR A 59 8.55 0.93 23.26
CA TYR A 59 7.15 1.06 23.62
C TYR A 59 6.50 -0.29 23.88
N GLN A 60 5.58 -0.29 24.86
CA GLN A 60 4.73 -1.42 25.19
C GLN A 60 3.30 -1.10 24.74
N TYR A 61 2.69 -2.02 24.02
CA TYR A 61 1.31 -1.91 23.57
C TYR A 61 0.49 -3.05 24.13
N THR A 62 -0.74 -2.76 24.52
CA THR A 62 -1.73 -3.78 24.89
C THR A 62 -2.68 -3.94 23.72
N ILE A 63 -2.80 -5.15 23.18
CA ILE A 63 -3.74 -5.52 22.14
C ILE A 63 -4.96 -6.18 22.80
N ILE A 64 -6.15 -5.73 22.42
CA ILE A 64 -7.43 -6.21 22.94
C ILE A 64 -8.22 -6.79 21.74
N PRO A 65 -8.12 -8.10 21.48
CA PRO A 65 -8.85 -8.76 20.41
C PRO A 65 -10.36 -8.66 20.58
N LYS A 66 -11.09 -8.54 19.46
CA LYS A 66 -12.56 -8.52 19.39
C LYS A 66 -13.12 -9.66 18.55
N PHE A 67 -12.54 -9.90 17.38
CA PHE A 67 -12.94 -10.96 16.46
C PHE A 67 -11.72 -11.50 15.71
N ASP A 68 -11.72 -12.79 15.39
CA ASP A 68 -10.80 -13.35 14.41
C ASP A 68 -11.23 -12.86 13.03
N TYR A 69 -10.24 -12.51 12.21
CA TYR A 69 -10.47 -11.78 10.97
C TYR A 69 -9.57 -12.25 9.84
N GLU A 70 -10.17 -12.46 8.68
CA GLU A 70 -9.48 -12.84 7.44
C GLU A 70 -10.03 -12.05 6.26
N LEU A 71 -9.14 -11.52 5.44
CA LEU A 71 -9.50 -10.75 4.25
C LEU A 71 -8.62 -11.16 3.08
N THR A 72 -9.26 -11.42 1.94
CA THR A 72 -8.61 -11.46 0.62
C THR A 72 -9.19 -10.35 -0.23
N GLY A 73 -8.33 -9.55 -0.86
CA GLY A 73 -8.81 -8.38 -1.59
C GLY A 73 -7.74 -7.72 -2.46
N ILE A 74 -8.16 -6.67 -3.16
CA ILE A 74 -7.30 -5.86 -4.04
C ILE A 74 -7.00 -4.53 -3.35
N VAL A 75 -5.72 -4.19 -3.24
CA VAL A 75 -5.28 -2.89 -2.70
C VAL A 75 -5.64 -1.79 -3.70
N VAL A 76 -6.46 -0.82 -3.30
CA VAL A 76 -6.84 0.30 -4.18
C VAL A 76 -6.09 1.58 -3.86
N THR A 77 -5.69 1.75 -2.62
CA THR A 77 -4.83 2.83 -2.15
C THR A 77 -4.21 2.41 -0.83
N TYR A 78 -3.16 3.11 -0.42
CA TYR A 78 -2.52 2.91 0.87
C TYR A 78 -2.06 4.25 1.43
N SER A 79 -1.89 4.31 2.75
CA SER A 79 -1.24 5.42 3.43
C SER A 79 -0.08 4.88 4.26
N ASP A 80 1.13 5.37 3.98
CA ASP A 80 2.32 4.99 4.74
C ASP A 80 2.40 5.78 6.05
N ALA A 81 2.63 5.09 7.16
CA ALA A 81 2.97 5.74 8.42
C ALA A 81 4.34 6.46 8.36
N ASP A 82 5.26 5.94 7.52
CA ASP A 82 6.68 6.33 7.45
C ASP A 82 7.04 7.16 6.19
N GLY A 83 6.06 7.63 5.43
CA GLY A 83 6.33 8.38 4.18
C GLY A 83 7.15 9.65 4.42
N PHE A 84 8.02 10.03 3.47
CA PHE A 84 8.84 11.26 3.54
C PHE A 84 7.99 12.55 3.68
N THR A 85 6.72 12.50 3.28
CA THR A 85 5.71 13.57 3.48
C THR A 85 5.00 13.51 4.84
N ASN A 86 5.11 12.38 5.57
CA ASN A 86 4.44 12.07 6.83
C ASN A 86 5.35 12.14 8.08
N ILE A 87 6.47 12.89 7.98
CA ILE A 87 7.36 13.21 9.13
C ILE A 87 6.59 13.82 10.32
N TRP A 88 5.39 14.35 10.08
CA TRP A 88 4.50 14.91 11.11
C TRP A 88 3.74 13.87 11.96
N HIS A 89 3.53 12.63 11.48
CA HIS A 89 2.77 11.61 12.24
C HIS A 89 3.63 10.89 13.29
N HIS A 90 4.89 10.56 12.99
CA HIS A 90 5.80 9.94 13.97
C HIS A 90 6.07 10.82 15.19
N LYS A 91 6.11 12.14 15.02
CA LYS A 91 6.40 13.07 16.12
C LYS A 91 5.26 13.24 17.12
N ARG A 92 4.01 12.90 16.76
CA ARG A 92 2.84 13.17 17.61
C ARG A 92 2.23 11.92 18.25
N TRP A 93 2.33 10.74 17.62
CA TRP A 93 1.64 9.52 18.10
C TRP A 93 2.56 8.36 18.51
N LYS A 94 3.85 8.35 18.11
CA LYS A 94 4.79 7.28 18.50
C LYS A 94 4.20 5.88 18.25
N ASP A 95 3.56 5.71 17.10
CA ASP A 95 2.91 4.48 16.69
C ASP A 95 3.89 3.64 15.87
N PHE A 96 4.66 2.79 16.56
CA PHE A 96 5.71 1.95 15.96
C PHE A 96 5.19 0.59 15.50
N ILE A 97 3.94 0.28 15.80
CA ILE A 97 3.29 -0.98 15.44
C ILE A 97 2.41 -0.82 14.21
N ASN A 98 1.93 0.39 13.91
CA ASN A 98 1.36 0.70 12.61
C ASN A 98 2.45 0.79 11.55
N ILE A 99 2.36 -0.08 10.55
CA ILE A 99 3.28 -0.08 9.42
C ILE A 99 2.69 0.73 8.27
N ARG A 100 1.41 0.49 7.97
CA ARG A 100 0.74 1.00 6.79
C ARG A 100 -0.75 0.74 6.88
N ASP A 101 -1.52 1.70 6.41
CA ASP A 101 -2.97 1.56 6.26
C ASP A 101 -3.28 1.19 4.80
N LEU A 102 -4.10 0.16 4.59
CA LEU A 102 -4.50 -0.32 3.28
C LEU A 102 -6.00 -0.16 3.07
N CYS A 103 -6.38 0.50 1.97
CA CYS A 103 -7.74 0.42 1.49
C CYS A 103 -7.86 -0.74 0.51
N VAL A 104 -8.80 -1.63 0.78
CA VAL A 104 -8.96 -2.90 0.10
C VAL A 104 -10.40 -3.07 -0.37
N ILE A 105 -10.57 -3.58 -1.59
CA ILE A 105 -11.86 -3.96 -2.17
C ILE A 105 -11.90 -5.45 -2.47
N TRP A 106 -13.11 -5.99 -2.58
CA TRP A 106 -13.36 -7.38 -2.96
C TRP A 106 -14.66 -7.47 -3.78
N GLU A 107 -15.23 -8.65 -3.94
CA GLU A 107 -16.49 -8.81 -4.68
C GLU A 107 -17.65 -8.00 -4.08
N PRO A 108 -18.53 -7.39 -4.90
CA PRO A 108 -18.59 -7.48 -6.37
C PRO A 108 -17.84 -6.34 -7.11
N ASN A 109 -17.07 -5.51 -6.38
CA ASN A 109 -16.43 -4.34 -6.97
C ASN A 109 -15.37 -4.73 -8.01
N VAL A 110 -14.76 -5.90 -7.89
CA VAL A 110 -13.69 -6.36 -8.79
C VAL A 110 -14.26 -6.99 -10.06
N SER A 111 -15.13 -8.01 -9.97
CA SER A 111 -15.72 -8.67 -11.14
C SER A 111 -16.48 -7.70 -12.06
N SER A 112 -17.15 -6.70 -11.49
CA SER A 112 -17.86 -5.69 -12.26
C SER A 112 -16.94 -4.74 -13.04
N GLY A 113 -15.66 -4.66 -12.70
CA GLY A 113 -14.72 -3.71 -13.30
C GLY A 113 -14.93 -2.25 -12.87
N VAL A 114 -15.85 -1.97 -11.96
CA VAL A 114 -16.22 -0.60 -11.58
C VAL A 114 -15.07 0.14 -10.92
N TYR A 115 -14.24 -0.56 -10.13
CA TYR A 115 -13.07 -0.01 -9.44
C TYR A 115 -12.11 0.77 -10.35
N LYS A 116 -12.03 0.42 -11.64
CA LYS A 116 -11.18 1.13 -12.61
C LYS A 116 -11.69 2.55 -12.93
N ASN A 117 -12.95 2.84 -12.62
CA ASN A 117 -13.60 4.13 -12.84
C ASN A 117 -13.85 4.89 -11.52
N ILE A 118 -13.25 4.42 -10.43
CA ILE A 118 -13.31 5.04 -9.11
C ILE A 118 -11.95 5.63 -8.80
N HIS A 119 -11.94 6.86 -8.31
CA HIS A 119 -10.76 7.46 -7.70
C HIS A 119 -10.76 7.13 -6.21
N PHE A 120 -9.66 6.54 -5.76
CA PHE A 120 -9.45 6.17 -4.36
C PHE A 120 -8.40 7.08 -3.74
N SER A 121 -8.64 7.49 -2.50
CA SER A 121 -7.68 8.20 -1.66
C SER A 121 -7.82 7.69 -0.24
N SER A 122 -6.75 7.62 0.53
CA SER A 122 -6.79 7.12 1.91
C SER A 122 -5.83 7.88 2.80
N ASP A 123 -6.18 7.99 4.07
CA ASP A 123 -5.28 8.38 5.14
C ASP A 123 -5.30 7.32 6.26
N SER A 124 -4.78 7.67 7.43
CA SER A 124 -4.75 6.78 8.59
C SER A 124 -6.12 6.47 9.20
N TRP A 125 -7.24 6.99 8.69
CA TRP A 125 -8.57 6.85 9.31
C TRP A 125 -9.65 6.50 8.30
N THR A 126 -9.57 7.04 7.09
CA THR A 126 -10.64 6.91 6.11
C THR A 126 -10.07 6.50 4.75
N CYS A 127 -10.81 5.64 4.05
CA CYS A 127 -10.66 5.45 2.62
C CYS A 127 -11.82 6.13 1.90
N TRP A 128 -11.49 7.15 1.11
CA TRP A 128 -12.44 7.90 0.30
C TRP A 128 -12.53 7.32 -1.10
N THR A 129 -13.75 7.31 -1.61
CA THR A 129 -14.06 6.99 -2.99
C THR A 129 -14.73 8.19 -3.64
N SER A 130 -14.36 8.48 -4.88
CA SER A 130 -15.09 9.41 -5.73
C SER A 130 -15.22 8.83 -7.13
N TRP A 131 -16.35 9.12 -7.77
CA TRP A 131 -16.70 8.58 -9.08
C TRP A 131 -16.90 9.70 -10.07
N GLN A 132 -16.56 9.43 -11.33
CA GLN A 132 -16.69 10.40 -12.42
C GLN A 132 -18.08 10.33 -13.09
N SER A 133 -18.88 9.31 -12.81
CA SER A 133 -20.21 9.12 -13.41
C SER A 133 -21.24 8.53 -12.44
N ALA A 134 -22.52 8.81 -12.71
CA ALA A 134 -23.63 8.26 -11.93
C ALA A 134 -23.73 6.73 -12.08
N GLU A 135 -23.32 6.20 -13.23
CA GLU A 135 -23.28 4.77 -13.52
C GLU A 135 -22.25 4.07 -12.64
N ALA A 136 -21.06 4.65 -12.46
CA ALA A 136 -20.03 4.11 -11.58
C ALA A 136 -20.50 4.10 -10.12
N SER A 137 -21.15 5.19 -9.68
CA SER A 137 -21.75 5.27 -8.34
C SER A 137 -22.77 4.16 -8.07
N LYS A 138 -23.66 3.88 -9.02
CA LYS A 138 -24.70 2.84 -8.88
C LYS A 138 -24.14 1.42 -8.86
N ARG A 139 -22.99 1.19 -9.52
CA ARG A 139 -22.36 -0.13 -9.64
C ARG A 139 -21.38 -0.42 -8.50
N PHE A 140 -20.82 0.62 -7.90
CA PHE A 140 -19.89 0.49 -6.79
C PHE A 140 -20.64 0.16 -5.49
N GLN A 141 -20.20 -0.90 -4.82
CA GLN A 141 -20.75 -1.31 -3.54
C GLN A 141 -19.83 -0.85 -2.41
N SER A 142 -20.25 0.18 -1.67
CA SER A 142 -19.46 0.74 -0.56
C SER A 142 -19.21 -0.24 0.58
N THR A 143 -20.10 -1.22 0.79
CA THR A 143 -19.91 -2.28 1.80
C THR A 143 -18.93 -3.39 1.36
N ALA A 144 -18.43 -3.32 0.12
CA ALA A 144 -17.38 -4.19 -0.43
C ALA A 144 -16.03 -3.44 -0.54
N LEU A 145 -15.77 -2.59 0.46
CA LEU A 145 -14.55 -1.81 0.65
C LEU A 145 -14.25 -1.75 2.16
N SER A 146 -12.98 -1.74 2.51
CA SER A 146 -12.52 -1.54 3.88
C SER A 146 -11.25 -0.70 3.93
N ASN A 147 -11.17 0.19 4.93
CA ASN A 147 -9.92 0.85 5.32
C ASN A 147 -9.29 0.12 6.51
N ASN A 148 -8.11 -0.46 6.30
CA ASN A 148 -7.46 -1.34 7.27
C ASN A 148 -6.22 -0.68 7.85
N HIS A 149 -6.22 -0.47 9.15
CA HIS A 149 -5.06 -0.06 9.93
C HIS A 149 -4.34 -1.29 10.45
N LEU A 150 -3.19 -1.62 9.85
CA LEU A 150 -2.55 -2.92 9.99
C LEU A 150 -1.37 -2.87 10.97
N LEU A 151 -1.46 -3.67 12.01
CA LEU A 151 -0.52 -3.75 13.12
C LEU A 151 0.19 -5.09 13.14
N THR A 152 1.49 -5.11 13.44
CA THR A 152 2.20 -6.35 13.74
C THR A 152 3.53 -6.08 14.45
N ASP A 153 3.97 -6.98 15.31
CA ASP A 153 5.33 -7.00 15.85
C ASP A 153 6.28 -7.91 15.05
N ASN A 154 5.77 -8.72 14.13
CA ASN A 154 6.54 -9.67 13.33
C ASN A 154 7.21 -9.02 12.11
N ASP A 155 8.54 -8.97 12.08
CA ASP A 155 9.30 -8.29 11.03
C ASP A 155 9.11 -8.87 9.61
N SER A 156 8.81 -10.17 9.49
CA SER A 156 8.52 -10.79 8.19
C SER A 156 7.19 -10.30 7.62
N VAL A 157 6.16 -10.17 8.48
CA VAL A 157 4.85 -9.60 8.13
C VAL A 157 5.01 -8.12 7.79
N LYS A 158 5.79 -7.35 8.56
CA LYS A 158 6.10 -5.94 8.25
C LYS A 158 6.74 -5.79 6.88
N ALA A 159 7.71 -6.65 6.55
CA ALA A 159 8.38 -6.62 5.25
C ALA A 159 7.43 -6.95 4.10
N ALA A 160 6.55 -7.95 4.26
CA ALA A 160 5.55 -8.29 3.25
C ALA A 160 4.54 -7.15 3.05
N LEU A 161 4.06 -6.54 4.14
CA LEU A 161 3.12 -5.42 4.11
C LEU A 161 3.71 -4.16 3.44
N ARG A 162 4.98 -3.83 3.72
CA ARG A 162 5.69 -2.73 3.03
C ARG A 162 5.83 -2.95 1.53
N ASN A 163 5.86 -4.20 1.09
CA ASN A 163 5.94 -4.54 -0.32
C ASN A 163 4.59 -4.51 -1.02
N ALA A 164 3.45 -4.37 -0.33
CA ALA A 164 2.15 -4.27 -1.00
C ALA A 164 2.06 -2.98 -1.83
N GLU A 165 1.43 -3.03 -2.98
CA GLU A 165 1.29 -1.89 -3.88
C GLU A 165 -0.15 -1.83 -4.43
N VAL A 166 -0.54 -0.69 -5.00
CA VAL A 166 -1.86 -0.53 -5.63
C VAL A 166 -2.07 -1.59 -6.71
N GLY A 167 -3.26 -2.17 -6.76
CA GLY A 167 -3.65 -3.25 -7.66
C GLY A 167 -3.18 -4.65 -7.26
N ASP A 168 -2.33 -4.79 -6.23
CA ASP A 168 -1.92 -6.11 -5.76
C ASP A 168 -3.11 -6.84 -5.13
N MET A 169 -3.19 -8.15 -5.38
CA MET A 169 -4.09 -9.05 -4.69
C MET A 169 -3.39 -9.56 -3.44
N ILE A 170 -3.99 -9.32 -2.28
CA ILE A 170 -3.42 -9.64 -0.97
C ILE A 170 -4.36 -10.54 -0.17
N TYR A 171 -3.77 -11.27 0.76
CA TYR A 171 -4.44 -11.97 1.83
C TYR A 171 -3.81 -11.57 3.16
N PHE A 172 -4.64 -11.36 4.17
CA PHE A 172 -4.13 -11.24 5.53
C PHE A 172 -5.10 -11.86 6.54
N LYS A 173 -4.51 -12.28 7.67
CA LYS A 173 -5.20 -12.93 8.76
C LYS A 173 -4.68 -12.42 10.10
N GLY A 174 -5.60 -12.29 11.04
CA GLY A 174 -5.29 -11.86 12.39
C GLY A 174 -6.54 -11.69 13.25
N VAL A 175 -6.55 -10.62 14.03
CA VAL A 175 -7.71 -10.23 14.84
C VAL A 175 -8.05 -8.77 14.64
N LEU A 176 -9.35 -8.47 14.52
CA LEU A 176 -9.84 -7.11 14.76
C LEU A 176 -9.57 -6.79 16.23
N SER A 177 -8.83 -5.71 16.48
CA SER A 177 -8.37 -5.39 17.83
C SER A 177 -8.35 -3.91 18.10
N GLU A 178 -8.65 -3.55 19.34
CA GLU A 178 -8.25 -2.25 19.88
C GLU A 178 -6.80 -2.35 20.37
N TYR A 179 -6.05 -1.26 20.36
CA TYR A 179 -4.75 -1.22 21.02
C TYR A 179 -4.57 0.02 21.88
N LYS A 180 -3.75 -0.14 22.92
CA LYS A 180 -3.36 0.91 23.83
C LYS A 180 -1.84 1.03 23.86
N ASN A 181 -1.31 2.22 23.62
CA ASN A 181 0.08 2.53 23.93
C ASN A 181 0.19 2.77 25.44
N ASN A 182 0.87 1.88 26.16
CA ASN A 182 0.91 1.91 27.63
C ASN A 182 1.72 3.10 28.17
N MET A 183 2.61 3.68 27.38
CA MET A 183 3.42 4.84 27.80
C MET A 183 2.71 6.17 27.58
N THR A 184 1.98 6.33 26.48
CA THR A 184 1.24 7.57 26.17
C THR A 184 -0.20 7.55 26.69
N GLY A 185 -0.74 6.37 27.00
CA GLY A 185 -2.14 6.16 27.36
C GLY A 185 -3.09 6.23 26.17
N THR A 186 -2.59 6.45 24.95
CA THR A 186 -3.38 6.55 23.72
C THR A 186 -4.05 5.22 23.41
N VAL A 187 -5.34 5.26 23.10
CA VAL A 187 -6.14 4.10 22.68
C VAL A 187 -6.66 4.33 21.27
N ARG A 188 -6.62 3.29 20.43
CA ARG A 188 -7.27 3.27 19.12
C ARG A 188 -8.21 2.08 19.04
N GLY A 189 -9.42 2.37 18.56
CA GLY A 189 -10.51 1.41 18.39
C GLY A 189 -10.38 0.56 17.13
N THR A 190 -11.38 -0.28 16.89
CA THR A 190 -11.55 -1.03 15.63
C THR A 190 -13.02 -1.06 15.24
N SER A 191 -13.32 -0.88 13.96
CA SER A 191 -14.65 -1.20 13.43
C SER A 191 -14.89 -2.71 13.44
N VAL A 192 -16.10 -3.11 13.82
CA VAL A 192 -16.59 -4.51 13.79
C VAL A 192 -17.85 -4.65 12.93
N ARG A 193 -18.21 -3.59 12.20
CA ARG A 193 -19.38 -3.51 11.32
C ARG A 193 -18.92 -3.28 9.89
N ARG A 194 -19.78 -3.56 8.90
CA ARG A 194 -19.46 -3.39 7.47
C ARG A 194 -20.22 -2.22 6.83
N ASP A 195 -21.16 -1.65 7.58
CA ASP A 195 -22.11 -0.61 7.15
C ASP A 195 -21.82 0.75 7.78
N ASP A 196 -20.73 0.88 8.53
CA ASP A 196 -20.26 2.13 9.12
C ASP A 196 -19.39 2.94 8.15
N ASP A 197 -19.46 4.26 8.27
CA ASP A 197 -18.75 5.21 7.42
C ASP A 197 -18.01 6.29 8.23
N GLY A 198 -17.14 7.04 7.54
CA GLY A 198 -16.41 8.16 8.13
C GLY A 198 -15.37 7.79 9.21
N ASN A 199 -15.14 8.72 10.13
CA ASN A 199 -14.18 8.59 11.23
C ASN A 199 -14.67 7.56 12.26
N GLY A 200 -14.42 6.28 11.99
CA GLY A 200 -14.86 5.16 12.82
C GLY A 200 -14.94 3.84 12.07
N ALA A 201 -15.09 3.89 10.74
CA ALA A 201 -15.17 2.73 9.86
C ALA A 201 -13.84 1.99 9.62
N CYS A 202 -12.75 2.49 10.21
CA CYS A 202 -11.44 1.87 10.07
C CYS A 202 -11.35 0.59 10.90
N GLU A 203 -10.97 -0.49 10.26
CA GLU A 203 -10.62 -1.74 10.93
C GLU A 203 -9.18 -1.67 11.39
N THR A 204 -8.99 -1.71 12.70
CA THR A 204 -7.66 -1.96 13.26
C THR A 204 -7.47 -3.47 13.40
N VAL A 205 -6.49 -4.00 12.68
CA VAL A 205 -6.21 -5.44 12.62
C VAL A 205 -4.79 -5.72 13.13
N PHE A 206 -4.67 -6.57 14.14
CA PHE A 206 -3.38 -7.15 14.52
C PHE A 206 -3.12 -8.41 13.69
N LEU A 207 -2.09 -8.38 12.86
CA LEU A 207 -1.79 -9.39 11.85
C LEU A 207 -0.89 -10.50 12.40
N ASP A 208 -1.32 -11.74 12.17
CA ASP A 208 -0.49 -12.93 12.28
C ASP A 208 0.17 -13.26 10.94
N GLU A 209 -0.53 -12.99 9.85
CA GLU A 209 -0.14 -13.39 8.50
C GLU A 209 -0.50 -12.32 7.48
N PHE A 210 0.41 -12.10 6.52
CA PHE A 210 0.20 -11.25 5.37
C PHE A 210 0.89 -11.86 4.14
N LYS A 211 0.17 -11.94 3.02
CA LYS A 211 0.65 -12.49 1.76
C LYS A 211 0.22 -11.60 0.61
N ILE A 212 1.14 -11.37 -0.33
CA ILE A 212 0.81 -10.86 -1.65
C ILE A 212 0.58 -12.08 -2.53
N LEU A 213 -0.68 -12.37 -2.85
CA LEU A 213 -1.07 -13.51 -3.68
C LEU A 213 -0.69 -13.27 -5.15
N LYS A 214 -0.90 -12.04 -5.62
CA LYS A 214 -0.57 -11.65 -7.00
C LYS A 214 -0.14 -10.19 -7.09
N LYS A 215 0.97 -9.95 -7.78
CA LYS A 215 1.48 -8.61 -8.05
C LYS A 215 0.79 -7.96 -9.24
N ALA A 216 0.41 -6.69 -9.10
CA ALA A 216 -0.07 -5.87 -10.21
C ALA A 216 1.11 -5.44 -11.11
N ASN A 217 0.90 -5.46 -12.43
CA ASN A 217 1.81 -4.90 -13.42
C ASN A 217 3.32 -5.21 -13.21
N PRO A 218 3.71 -6.48 -12.90
CA PRO A 218 5.10 -6.78 -12.52
C PRO A 218 6.11 -6.43 -13.63
N GLY A 219 5.70 -6.52 -14.90
CA GLY A 219 6.50 -6.12 -16.05
C GLY A 219 6.78 -4.61 -16.08
N LEU A 220 5.76 -3.77 -15.93
CA LEU A 220 5.92 -2.30 -15.92
C LEU A 220 6.72 -1.82 -14.71
N ARG A 221 6.49 -2.41 -13.53
CA ARG A 221 7.27 -2.08 -12.33
C ARG A 221 8.73 -2.46 -12.47
N ARG A 222 9.03 -3.61 -13.08
CA ARG A 222 10.40 -4.01 -13.40
C ARG A 222 11.04 -3.07 -14.42
N LEU A 223 10.31 -2.70 -15.47
CA LEU A 223 10.77 -1.73 -16.46
C LEU A 223 11.11 -0.39 -15.80
N PHE A 224 10.21 0.14 -14.97
CA PHE A 224 10.44 1.36 -14.20
C PHE A 224 11.70 1.28 -13.34
N MET A 225 11.87 0.20 -12.58
CA MET A 225 13.05 -0.01 -11.74
C MET A 225 14.34 -0.02 -12.56
N VAL A 226 14.39 -0.78 -13.66
CA VAL A 226 15.57 -0.90 -14.53
C VAL A 226 15.86 0.44 -15.19
N SER A 227 14.85 1.10 -15.77
CA SER A 227 15.00 2.41 -16.40
C SER A 227 15.48 3.48 -15.41
N LYS A 228 15.01 3.46 -14.16
CA LYS A 228 15.50 4.35 -13.11
C LYS A 228 16.99 4.16 -12.83
N TRP A 229 17.43 2.91 -12.63
CA TRP A 229 18.85 2.63 -12.36
C TRP A 229 19.75 2.94 -13.57
N LEU A 230 19.30 2.63 -14.78
CA LEU A 230 20.00 3.01 -15.99
C LEU A 230 20.12 4.52 -16.13
N ALA A 231 19.06 5.28 -15.82
CA ALA A 231 19.12 6.75 -15.82
C ALA A 231 20.15 7.27 -14.81
N ILE A 232 20.17 6.76 -13.57
CA ILE A 232 21.14 7.16 -12.55
C ILE A 232 22.58 6.86 -13.00
N LEU A 233 22.85 5.62 -13.41
CA LEU A 233 24.20 5.19 -13.77
C LEU A 233 24.72 5.89 -15.02
N SER A 234 23.85 6.09 -16.02
CA SER A 234 24.23 6.81 -17.25
C SER A 234 24.41 8.31 -17.02
N PHE A 235 23.67 8.91 -16.09
CA PHE A 235 23.90 10.30 -15.67
C PHE A 235 25.26 10.46 -14.98
N ILE A 236 25.59 9.59 -14.04
CA ILE A 236 26.91 9.58 -13.38
C ILE A 236 28.01 9.37 -14.43
N GLY A 237 27.87 8.39 -15.32
CA GLY A 237 28.82 8.14 -16.40
C GLY A 237 28.99 9.34 -17.34
N PHE A 238 27.89 10.01 -17.69
CA PHE A 238 27.94 11.24 -18.48
C PHE A 238 28.73 12.34 -17.78
N LEU A 239 28.50 12.59 -16.48
CA LEU A 239 29.22 13.61 -15.71
C LEU A 239 30.72 13.29 -15.60
N VAL A 240 31.07 12.04 -15.32
CA VAL A 240 32.47 11.60 -15.26
C VAL A 240 33.16 11.85 -16.60
N MET A 241 32.53 11.43 -17.71
CA MET A 241 33.09 11.64 -19.05
C MET A 241 33.16 13.11 -19.45
N PHE A 242 32.21 13.93 -18.99
CA PHE A 242 32.21 15.37 -19.21
C PHE A 242 33.39 16.03 -18.49
N CYS A 243 33.61 15.71 -17.22
CA CYS A 243 34.73 16.25 -16.43
C CYS A 243 36.11 15.76 -16.92
N MET A 244 36.18 14.52 -17.44
CA MET A 244 37.42 13.96 -18.00
C MET A 244 37.72 14.44 -19.43
N SER A 245 36.76 15.10 -20.09
CA SER A 245 36.97 15.60 -21.45
C SER A 245 37.85 16.85 -21.41
N PRO A 246 39.04 16.85 -22.05
CA PRO A 246 39.97 17.97 -21.97
C PRO A 246 39.32 19.25 -22.51
N PHE A 247 39.39 20.33 -21.72
CA PHE A 247 38.95 21.65 -22.13
C PHE A 247 39.76 22.05 -23.37
N LYS A 248 39.08 22.22 -24.51
CA LYS A 248 39.66 22.84 -25.71
C LYS A 248 39.23 24.31 -25.71
N PRO A 249 40.09 25.26 -25.30
CA PRO A 249 39.83 26.67 -25.56
C PRO A 249 39.73 26.87 -27.08
N ARG A 250 38.73 27.64 -27.51
CA ARG A 250 38.57 28.08 -28.90
C ARG A 250 39.60 29.14 -29.24
#